data_AF-A0A292Q0C4-F1
#
_entry.id   AF-A0A292Q0C4-F1
#
_cell.length_a   1.000
_cell.length_b   1.000
_cell.length_c   1.000
_cell.angle_alpha   90.00
_cell.angle_beta   90.00
_cell.angle_gamma   90.00
#
_symmetry.space_group_name_H-M   'P 1'
#
loop_
_entity.id
_entity.type
_entity.pdbx_description
1 polymer ?
#
loop_
_entity_poly.entity_id
_entity_poly.type
_entity_poly.pdbx_seq_one_letter_code
_entity_poly.pdbx_strand_id
1 'polypeptide(L)'
;MSPATKRKAPDSDTPKTTGVKKAKSISSFFTSTAPSAGSSSSSSTPSSFNKEKWLSKLTDEQRSLLELEINTMHDSWLSVLKDELLTKDFLGLKQYLKGEKERGKKVYPPERDVYSWSRHTPLGSVKVVILGQDPYHGANQAHGLSFSVRPPTRAPPSLKNMYIALKKDYPDFTPPPGGLGLLTPWAERGVLLLNACLTVRASEPNSHAGRGWEKLTQKVIDVVSARRGVVFLAWGKPAEKRVAKVDKKKHAVLLSVHPSPLSASRGFFDCGHFRKANEWLVERYGEGADINWSLEPVVQTAAVVEKRKVEEVGDEEVGDDERNREISRVKKKSRARDSLGEVFDEDEEAAMIEATLAAEESLGS
;
A
#
# COMPACT_ATOMS: atom_id res chain seq x y z
N MET A 1 3.86 34.19 50.20
CA MET A 1 4.86 34.25 51.28
C MET A 1 6.05 33.39 50.88
N SER A 2 7.12 34.03 50.40
CA SER A 2 8.47 33.46 50.27
C SER A 2 9.10 33.33 51.66
N PRO A 3 10.20 32.55 51.86
CA PRO A 3 11.55 32.93 51.39
C PRO A 3 12.30 31.74 50.71
N ALA A 4 13.09 31.90 49.64
CA ALA A 4 14.39 32.59 49.52
C ALA A 4 15.46 32.00 50.48
N THR A 5 16.71 31.66 50.17
CA THR A 5 17.58 31.49 48.98
C THR A 5 18.91 30.94 49.57
N LYS A 6 19.71 30.13 48.86
CA LYS A 6 21.17 30.36 48.74
C LYS A 6 21.87 29.39 47.78
N ARG A 7 22.52 30.00 46.79
CA ARG A 7 23.48 29.47 45.81
C ARG A 7 24.86 29.29 46.46
N LYS A 8 25.69 28.38 45.93
CA LYS A 8 27.15 28.59 45.74
C LYS A 8 27.79 27.55 44.80
N ALA A 9 28.23 28.00 43.63
CA ALA A 9 29.48 27.62 42.96
C ALA A 9 30.46 28.82 43.18
N PRO A 10 31.77 28.86 42.78
CA PRO A 10 32.41 28.21 41.62
C PRO A 10 33.92 27.84 41.81
N ASP A 11 34.59 27.57 40.67
CA ASP A 11 36.05 27.66 40.36
C ASP A 11 36.98 26.52 40.85
N SER A 12 38.06 26.14 40.16
CA SER A 12 38.60 26.34 38.81
C SER A 12 39.85 25.43 38.65
N ASP A 13 40.30 25.27 37.40
CA ASP A 13 41.68 24.98 36.95
C ASP A 13 42.37 23.59 37.09
N THR A 14 42.60 23.03 35.90
CA THR A 14 43.65 22.11 35.43
C THR A 14 45.09 22.71 35.56
N PRO A 15 46.23 22.11 35.11
CA PRO A 15 46.46 20.87 34.35
C PRO A 15 47.69 20.01 34.78
N LYS A 16 47.84 18.81 34.22
CA LYS A 16 49.16 18.20 33.94
C LYS A 16 49.11 17.28 32.70
N THR A 17 50.00 17.61 31.76
CA THR A 17 50.40 16.93 30.52
C THR A 17 51.29 15.70 30.84
N THR A 18 51.39 14.64 30.03
CA THR A 18 52.23 14.56 28.81
C THR A 18 52.26 13.14 28.19
N GLY A 19 52.48 13.08 26.87
CA GLY A 19 53.05 11.94 26.11
C GLY A 19 52.01 10.99 25.49
N VAL A 20 51.92 10.79 24.17
CA VAL A 20 52.93 10.23 23.25
C VAL A 20 52.76 10.76 21.81
N LYS A 21 53.84 10.58 21.03
CA LYS A 21 54.31 11.33 19.85
C LYS A 21 53.79 10.85 18.49
N LYS A 22 53.74 11.85 17.59
CA LYS A 22 53.77 11.94 16.12
C LYS A 22 54.18 10.75 15.23
N ALA A 23 53.34 10.56 14.22
CA ALA A 23 53.53 10.45 12.76
C ALA A 23 54.95 10.48 12.11
N LYS A 24 55.09 9.62 11.09
CA LYS A 24 55.89 9.77 9.84
C LYS A 24 55.08 9.07 8.72
N SER A 25 54.49 9.78 7.75
CA SER A 25 55.02 10.17 6.42
C SER A 25 55.69 9.05 5.61
N ILE A 26 55.04 8.68 4.49
CA ILE A 26 55.67 8.23 3.25
C ILE A 26 54.80 8.71 2.08
N SER A 27 55.47 9.27 1.08
CA SER A 27 54.92 9.92 -0.10
C SER A 27 54.82 8.95 -1.28
N SER A 28 53.94 9.31 -2.22
CA SER A 28 53.89 8.96 -3.66
C SER A 28 53.75 7.50 -4.07
N PHE A 29 52.65 7.18 -4.76
CA PHE A 29 52.67 6.64 -6.14
C PHE A 29 51.30 6.90 -6.82
N PHE A 30 51.34 7.69 -7.89
CA PHE A 30 50.26 7.86 -8.86
C PHE A 30 50.15 6.59 -9.70
N THR A 31 49.00 5.94 -9.76
CA THR A 31 48.58 5.18 -10.96
C THR A 31 47.07 5.18 -11.05
N SER A 32 46.59 5.83 -12.10
CA SER A 32 45.22 5.84 -12.58
C SER A 32 44.79 4.46 -13.07
N THR A 33 43.65 3.96 -12.60
CA THR A 33 42.91 2.91 -13.30
C THR A 33 41.42 3.15 -13.09
N ALA A 34 40.71 3.37 -14.19
CA ALA A 34 39.27 3.56 -14.27
C ALA A 34 38.52 2.31 -13.78
N PRO A 35 37.38 2.45 -13.07
CA PRO A 35 36.48 1.32 -12.89
C PRO A 35 35.56 1.24 -14.11
N SER A 36 35.70 0.15 -14.86
CA SER A 36 34.71 -0.27 -15.85
C SER A 36 33.35 -0.41 -15.18
N ALA A 37 32.34 0.20 -15.79
CA ALA A 37 30.94 0.02 -15.46
C ALA A 37 30.55 -1.46 -15.54
N GLY A 38 30.63 -2.15 -14.41
CA GLY A 38 30.02 -3.45 -14.20
C GLY A 38 28.55 -3.22 -13.86
N SER A 39 27.68 -3.46 -14.83
CA SER A 39 26.25 -3.65 -14.63
C SER A 39 26.02 -4.71 -13.55
N SER A 40 25.80 -4.28 -12.31
CA SER A 40 25.34 -5.15 -11.24
C SER A 40 23.82 -5.31 -11.38
N SER A 41 23.41 -6.10 -12.36
CA SER A 41 22.08 -6.69 -12.38
C SER A 41 21.97 -7.64 -11.20
N SER A 42 21.55 -7.14 -10.04
CA SER A 42 21.22 -7.96 -8.88
C SER A 42 19.91 -8.69 -9.14
N SER A 43 19.97 -9.73 -9.96
CA SER A 43 18.94 -10.75 -10.06
C SER A 43 18.86 -11.47 -8.71
N SER A 44 17.89 -11.09 -7.87
CA SER A 44 17.60 -11.81 -6.64
C SER A 44 17.10 -13.21 -6.99
N THR A 45 17.90 -14.21 -6.61
CA THR A 45 17.64 -15.65 -6.70
C THR A 45 16.19 -16.04 -6.38
N PRO A 46 15.51 -16.82 -7.22
CA PRO A 46 14.27 -17.47 -6.81
C PRO A 46 14.61 -18.55 -5.79
N SER A 47 14.10 -18.39 -4.56
CA SER A 47 13.95 -19.50 -3.62
C SER A 47 13.25 -20.63 -4.35
N SER A 48 13.89 -21.79 -4.52
CA SER A 48 13.28 -22.95 -5.19
C SER A 48 12.24 -23.61 -4.27
N PHE A 49 11.19 -22.88 -3.94
CA PHE A 49 9.99 -23.46 -3.39
C PHE A 49 9.41 -24.39 -4.45
N ASN A 50 9.61 -25.69 -4.25
CA ASN A 50 8.99 -26.71 -5.07
C ASN A 50 7.55 -26.91 -4.58
N LYS A 51 6.61 -26.24 -5.27
CA LYS A 51 5.19 -26.22 -4.93
C LYS A 51 4.59 -27.62 -5.04
N GLU A 52 4.98 -28.38 -6.04
CA GLU A 52 4.52 -29.74 -6.31
C GLU A 52 4.86 -30.70 -5.16
N LYS A 53 6.09 -30.62 -4.64
CA LYS A 53 6.56 -31.41 -3.49
C LYS A 53 5.88 -31.00 -2.19
N TRP A 54 5.47 -29.75 -2.05
CA TRP A 54 4.68 -29.33 -0.90
C TRP A 54 3.24 -29.87 -1.02
N LEU A 55 2.62 -29.73 -2.19
CA LEU A 55 1.28 -30.24 -2.47
C LEU A 55 1.20 -31.76 -2.25
N SER A 56 2.22 -32.52 -2.67
CA SER A 56 2.26 -33.98 -2.50
C SER A 56 2.21 -34.44 -1.03
N LYS A 57 2.53 -33.55 -0.08
CA LYS A 57 2.48 -33.84 1.37
C LYS A 57 1.14 -33.51 2.01
N LEU A 58 0.29 -32.74 1.34
CA LEU A 58 -1.02 -32.34 1.86
C LEU A 58 -2.01 -33.49 1.73
N THR A 59 -2.86 -33.65 2.74
CA THR A 59 -4.04 -34.52 2.67
C THR A 59 -5.08 -33.96 1.68
N ASP A 60 -5.99 -34.80 1.20
CA ASP A 60 -7.03 -34.36 0.26
C ASP A 60 -7.94 -33.27 0.87
N GLU A 61 -8.26 -33.40 2.15
CA GLU A 61 -9.01 -32.37 2.89
C GLU A 61 -8.25 -31.05 2.94
N GLN A 62 -6.95 -31.07 3.26
CA GLN A 62 -6.13 -29.87 3.27
C GLN A 62 -6.05 -29.23 1.88
N ARG A 63 -5.87 -30.03 0.82
CA ARG A 63 -5.86 -29.52 -0.56
C ARG A 63 -7.17 -28.86 -0.94
N SER A 64 -8.29 -29.48 -0.58
CA SER A 64 -9.63 -28.92 -0.82
C SER A 64 -9.84 -27.62 -0.05
N LEU A 65 -9.47 -27.57 1.23
CA LEU A 65 -9.61 -26.35 2.03
C LEU A 65 -8.68 -25.23 1.56
N LEU A 66 -7.49 -25.55 1.06
CA LEU A 66 -6.45 -24.58 0.66
C LEU A 66 -6.43 -24.26 -0.84
N GLU A 67 -7.41 -24.73 -1.60
CA GLU A 67 -7.45 -24.58 -3.07
C GLU A 67 -7.26 -23.12 -3.50
N LEU A 68 -7.92 -22.19 -2.80
CA LEU A 68 -7.84 -20.77 -3.12
C LEU A 68 -6.43 -20.21 -2.93
N GLU A 69 -5.79 -20.53 -1.81
CA GLU A 69 -4.43 -20.12 -1.47
C GLU A 69 -3.43 -20.69 -2.47
N ILE A 70 -3.54 -21.98 -2.79
CA ILE A 70 -2.69 -22.70 -3.73
C ILE A 70 -2.74 -22.04 -5.12
N ASN A 71 -3.93 -21.66 -5.57
CA ASN A 71 -4.14 -21.18 -6.93
C ASN A 71 -3.93 -19.67 -7.09
N THR A 72 -4.11 -18.88 -6.04
CA THR A 72 -4.20 -17.41 -6.17
C THR A 72 -3.21 -16.62 -5.33
N MET A 73 -2.57 -17.22 -4.32
CA MET A 73 -1.50 -16.55 -3.58
C MET A 73 -0.21 -16.57 -4.40
N HIS A 74 0.50 -15.44 -4.45
CA HIS A 74 1.77 -15.39 -5.17
C HIS A 74 2.81 -16.32 -4.52
N ASP A 75 3.59 -17.05 -5.33
CA ASP A 75 4.45 -18.14 -4.83
C ASP A 75 5.53 -17.67 -3.84
N SER A 76 6.02 -16.43 -3.97
CA SER A 76 6.96 -15.85 -2.99
C SER A 76 6.36 -15.73 -1.59
N TRP A 77 5.05 -15.50 -1.48
CA TRP A 77 4.32 -15.49 -0.22
C TRP A 77 3.92 -16.89 0.22
N LEU A 78 3.41 -17.71 -0.71
CA LEU A 78 3.03 -19.09 -0.41
C LEU A 78 4.21 -19.88 0.19
N SER A 79 5.42 -19.69 -0.35
CA SER A 79 6.63 -20.38 0.11
C SER A 79 6.96 -20.16 1.59
N VAL A 80 6.64 -18.98 2.14
CA VAL A 80 6.94 -18.57 3.52
C VAL A 80 5.72 -18.63 4.45
N LEU A 81 4.51 -18.71 3.90
CA LEU A 81 3.26 -18.82 4.66
C LEU A 81 2.72 -20.25 4.70
N LYS A 82 3.22 -21.18 3.88
CA LYS A 82 2.72 -22.56 3.77
C LYS A 82 2.51 -23.28 5.12
N ASP A 83 3.37 -23.05 6.10
CA ASP A 83 3.26 -23.70 7.41
C ASP A 83 2.15 -23.06 8.24
N GLU A 84 1.94 -21.74 8.11
CA GLU A 84 0.83 -21.00 8.73
C GLU A 84 -0.52 -21.49 8.16
N LEU A 85 -0.56 -21.78 6.86
CA LEU A 85 -1.77 -22.31 6.19
C LEU A 85 -2.18 -23.70 6.67
N LEU A 86 -1.28 -24.44 7.33
CA LEU A 86 -1.55 -25.77 7.88
C LEU A 86 -1.86 -25.75 9.37
N THR A 87 -1.87 -24.58 10.00
CA THR A 87 -2.26 -24.44 11.40
C THR A 87 -3.73 -24.79 11.59
N LYS A 88 -4.07 -25.30 12.78
CA LYS A 88 -5.47 -25.58 13.15
C LYS A 88 -6.37 -24.35 13.03
N ASP A 89 -5.83 -23.18 13.39
CA ASP A 89 -6.54 -21.91 13.31
C ASP A 89 -6.90 -21.54 11.88
N PHE A 90 -5.94 -21.65 10.94
CA PHE A 90 -6.20 -21.32 9.55
C PHE A 90 -7.14 -22.33 8.88
N LEU A 91 -6.96 -23.63 9.12
CA LEU A 91 -7.88 -24.65 8.59
C LEU A 91 -9.30 -24.48 9.16
N GLY A 92 -9.43 -24.11 10.44
CA GLY A 92 -10.71 -23.75 11.05
C GLY A 92 -11.38 -22.53 10.39
N LEU A 93 -10.60 -21.51 10.04
CA LEU A 93 -11.09 -20.38 9.24
C LEU A 93 -11.61 -20.84 7.88
N LYS A 94 -10.89 -21.72 7.18
CA LYS A 94 -11.31 -22.23 5.86
C LYS A 94 -12.62 -23.01 5.94
N GLN A 95 -12.79 -23.85 6.97
CA GLN A 95 -14.05 -24.54 7.24
C GLN A 95 -15.18 -23.56 7.55
N TYR A 96 -14.93 -22.52 8.34
CA TYR A 96 -15.92 -21.47 8.61
C TYR A 96 -16.39 -20.76 7.33
N LEU A 97 -15.46 -20.35 6.47
CA LEU A 97 -15.75 -19.68 5.20
C LEU A 97 -16.47 -20.60 4.20
N LYS A 98 -16.12 -21.90 4.17
CA LYS A 98 -16.86 -22.89 3.40
C LYS A 98 -18.31 -22.96 3.87
N GLY A 99 -18.55 -23.00 5.18
CA GLY A 99 -19.90 -22.96 5.75
C GLY A 99 -20.66 -21.67 5.44
N GLU A 100 -19.99 -20.52 5.37
CA GLU A 100 -20.61 -19.26 4.93
C GLU A 100 -21.17 -19.38 3.51
N LYS A 101 -20.37 -19.93 2.60
CA LYS A 101 -20.75 -20.17 1.20
C LYS A 101 -21.91 -21.17 1.10
N GLU A 102 -21.85 -22.27 1.84
CA GLU A 102 -22.92 -23.28 1.87
C GLU A 102 -24.25 -22.74 2.40
N ARG A 103 -24.20 -21.77 3.33
CA ARG A 103 -25.38 -21.04 3.82
C ARG A 103 -25.87 -19.94 2.88
N GLY A 104 -25.26 -19.79 1.70
CA GLY A 104 -25.63 -18.78 0.72
C GLY A 104 -25.25 -17.35 1.13
N LYS A 105 -24.32 -17.16 2.07
CA LYS A 105 -23.87 -15.82 2.48
C LYS A 105 -23.02 -15.21 1.37
N LYS A 106 -23.35 -13.97 0.99
CA LYS A 106 -22.55 -13.20 0.04
C LYS A 106 -21.34 -12.63 0.77
N VAL A 107 -20.15 -13.02 0.34
CA VAL A 107 -18.87 -12.62 0.94
C VAL A 107 -18.06 -11.82 -0.08
N TYR A 108 -17.41 -10.75 0.38
CA TYR A 108 -16.47 -9.94 -0.36
C TYR A 108 -15.05 -10.05 0.21
N PRO A 109 -14.01 -9.82 -0.62
CA PRO A 109 -14.07 -9.69 -2.08
C PRO A 109 -14.46 -11.04 -2.75
N PRO A 110 -14.72 -11.08 -4.07
CA PRO A 110 -14.81 -12.35 -4.79
C PRO A 110 -13.60 -13.25 -4.49
N GLU A 111 -13.80 -14.57 -4.40
CA GLU A 111 -12.77 -15.51 -3.90
C GLU A 111 -11.40 -15.31 -4.58
N ARG A 112 -11.36 -15.21 -5.92
CA ARG A 112 -10.13 -14.96 -6.70
C ARG A 112 -9.32 -13.72 -6.27
N ASP A 113 -9.99 -12.75 -5.69
CA ASP A 113 -9.42 -11.46 -5.30
C ASP A 113 -8.94 -11.45 -3.84
N VAL A 114 -9.27 -12.44 -3.00
CA VAL A 114 -8.89 -12.46 -1.57
C VAL A 114 -7.38 -12.28 -1.36
N TYR A 115 -6.57 -12.87 -2.25
CA TYR A 115 -5.10 -12.82 -2.19
C TYR A 115 -4.46 -11.83 -3.17
N SER A 116 -5.22 -10.88 -3.73
CA SER A 116 -4.70 -9.86 -4.67
C SER A 116 -3.51 -9.09 -4.11
N TRP A 117 -3.50 -8.77 -2.81
CA TRP A 117 -2.38 -8.10 -2.12
C TRP A 117 -1.05 -8.82 -2.34
N SER A 118 -1.05 -10.16 -2.35
CA SER A 118 0.15 -10.97 -2.50
C SER A 118 0.70 -10.95 -3.92
N ARG A 119 -0.20 -10.84 -4.91
CA ARG A 119 0.12 -10.84 -6.34
C ARG A 119 0.58 -9.48 -6.83
N HIS A 120 -0.07 -8.40 -6.39
CA HIS A 120 0.35 -7.05 -6.75
C HIS A 120 1.63 -6.62 -6.01
N THR A 121 1.87 -7.15 -4.82
CA THR A 121 3.09 -6.86 -4.06
C THR A 121 3.78 -8.16 -3.63
N PRO A 122 4.53 -8.83 -4.54
CA PRO A 122 5.35 -9.98 -4.19
C PRO A 122 6.29 -9.68 -3.02
N LEU A 123 6.59 -10.67 -2.18
CA LEU A 123 7.35 -10.49 -0.94
C LEU A 123 8.68 -9.74 -1.11
N GLY A 124 9.36 -9.91 -2.25
CA GLY A 124 10.62 -9.22 -2.57
C GLY A 124 10.48 -7.71 -2.82
N SER A 125 9.34 -7.27 -3.36
CA SER A 125 9.12 -5.88 -3.77
C SER A 125 8.57 -4.99 -2.66
N VAL A 126 8.20 -5.54 -1.50
CA VAL A 126 7.64 -4.78 -0.38
C VAL A 126 8.61 -3.68 0.08
N LYS A 127 8.19 -2.42 -0.03
CA LYS A 127 8.90 -1.22 0.43
C LYS A 127 8.11 -0.50 1.55
N VAL A 128 6.78 -0.46 1.41
CA VAL A 128 5.86 0.16 2.36
C VAL A 128 4.74 -0.83 2.68
N VAL A 129 4.24 -0.83 3.92
CA VAL A 129 3.06 -1.59 4.36
C VAL A 129 2.01 -0.62 4.86
N ILE A 130 0.80 -0.71 4.33
CA ILE A 130 -0.38 0.04 4.79
C ILE A 130 -1.39 -0.98 5.31
N LEU A 131 -1.87 -0.76 6.53
CA LEU A 131 -2.77 -1.68 7.22
C LEU A 131 -4.20 -1.16 7.24
N GLY A 132 -5.12 -1.92 6.65
CA GLY A 132 -6.57 -1.75 6.78
C GLY A 132 -7.17 -2.69 7.84
N GLN A 133 -8.45 -2.50 8.16
CA GLN A 133 -9.18 -3.32 9.12
C GLN A 133 -9.85 -4.51 8.43
N ASP A 134 -10.87 -4.26 7.63
CA ASP A 134 -11.59 -5.25 6.84
C ASP A 134 -11.81 -4.73 5.41
N PRO A 135 -12.17 -5.60 4.45
CA PRO A 135 -12.53 -5.17 3.11
C PRO A 135 -13.80 -4.32 3.15
N TYR A 136 -13.98 -3.45 2.15
CA TYR A 136 -15.27 -2.80 1.96
C TYR A 136 -16.39 -3.84 1.72
N HIS A 137 -17.53 -3.66 2.37
CA HIS A 137 -18.64 -4.62 2.39
C HIS A 137 -19.74 -4.32 1.37
N GLY A 138 -19.62 -3.24 0.59
CA GLY A 138 -20.54 -2.91 -0.51
C GLY A 138 -20.21 -3.65 -1.81
N ALA A 139 -21.21 -3.76 -2.68
CA ALA A 139 -21.05 -4.41 -3.97
C ALA A 139 -19.99 -3.74 -4.84
N ASN A 140 -19.16 -4.56 -5.52
CA ASN A 140 -18.07 -4.12 -6.40
C ASN A 140 -16.98 -3.23 -5.76
N GLN A 141 -16.94 -3.08 -4.44
CA GLN A 141 -15.93 -2.26 -3.77
C GLN A 141 -14.63 -3.03 -3.53
N ALA A 142 -14.69 -4.09 -2.71
CA ALA A 142 -13.50 -4.83 -2.31
C ALA A 142 -12.93 -5.70 -3.44
N HIS A 143 -11.59 -5.64 -3.59
CA HIS A 143 -10.84 -6.45 -4.55
C HIS A 143 -9.51 -6.99 -4.01
N GLY A 144 -9.41 -7.09 -2.68
CA GLY A 144 -8.26 -7.69 -1.99
C GLY A 144 -7.09 -6.76 -1.69
N LEU A 145 -7.27 -5.44 -1.87
CA LEU A 145 -6.32 -4.41 -1.46
C LEU A 145 -6.98 -3.48 -0.44
N SER A 146 -6.33 -3.20 0.69
CA SER A 146 -6.84 -2.25 1.69
C SER A 146 -7.05 -0.86 1.09
N PHE A 147 -8.09 -0.15 1.53
CA PHE A 147 -8.48 1.20 1.09
C PHE A 147 -8.86 1.36 -0.39
N SER A 148 -8.53 0.41 -1.26
CA SER A 148 -8.78 0.50 -2.70
C SER A 148 -10.16 -0.03 -3.12
N VAL A 149 -10.75 0.61 -4.13
CA VAL A 149 -11.98 0.17 -4.81
C VAL A 149 -11.78 0.06 -6.33
N ARG A 150 -12.54 -0.81 -6.99
CA ARG A 150 -12.51 -0.94 -8.46
C ARG A 150 -13.35 0.15 -9.13
N PRO A 151 -12.95 0.66 -10.31
CA PRO A 151 -13.86 1.41 -11.16
C PRO A 151 -15.11 0.58 -11.49
N PRO A 152 -16.30 1.20 -11.61
CA PRO A 152 -16.56 2.64 -11.56
C PRO A 152 -16.80 3.21 -10.16
N THR A 153 -16.57 2.44 -9.09
CA THR A 153 -16.82 2.89 -7.71
C THR A 153 -15.94 4.10 -7.37
N ARG A 154 -16.58 5.16 -6.88
CA ARG A 154 -15.89 6.36 -6.37
C ARG A 154 -15.10 6.03 -5.11
N ALA A 155 -14.01 6.75 -4.89
CA ALA A 155 -13.19 6.68 -3.70
C ALA A 155 -14.07 6.86 -2.44
N PRO A 156 -14.06 5.91 -1.49
CA PRO A 156 -14.76 6.06 -0.23
C PRO A 156 -14.18 7.21 0.61
N PRO A 157 -14.91 7.72 1.63
CA PRO A 157 -14.48 8.88 2.41
C PRO A 157 -13.06 8.77 2.99
N SER A 158 -12.70 7.61 3.53
CA SER A 158 -11.33 7.36 4.02
C SER A 158 -10.26 7.52 2.93
N LEU A 159 -10.54 7.05 1.70
CA LEU A 159 -9.60 7.18 0.60
C LEU A 159 -9.51 8.62 0.09
N LYS A 160 -10.62 9.36 0.06
CA LYS A 160 -10.60 10.80 -0.23
C LYS A 160 -9.71 11.55 0.76
N ASN A 161 -9.80 11.21 2.05
CA ASN A 161 -8.94 11.82 3.07
C ASN A 161 -7.46 11.47 2.88
N MET A 162 -7.14 10.25 2.41
CA MET A 162 -5.77 9.90 2.00
C MET A 162 -5.28 10.79 0.85
N TYR A 163 -6.13 11.10 -0.14
CA TYR A 163 -5.77 12.02 -1.22
C TYR A 163 -5.51 13.45 -0.73
N ILE A 164 -6.30 13.95 0.24
CA ILE A 164 -6.07 15.27 0.86
C ILE A 164 -4.71 15.32 1.56
N ALA A 165 -4.41 14.31 2.39
CA ALA A 165 -3.11 14.20 3.07
C ALA A 165 -1.95 14.08 2.05
N LEU A 166 -2.15 13.31 0.98
CA LEU A 166 -1.14 13.15 -0.08
C LEU A 166 -0.90 14.45 -0.86
N LYS A 167 -1.94 15.24 -1.14
CA LYS A 167 -1.85 16.56 -1.78
C LYS A 167 -1.08 17.56 -0.91
N LYS A 168 -1.23 17.50 0.41
CA LYS A 168 -0.43 18.29 1.35
C LYS A 168 1.05 17.88 1.33
N ASP A 169 1.33 16.59 1.14
CA ASP A 169 2.71 16.10 1.03
C ASP A 169 3.37 16.39 -0.31
N TYR A 170 2.60 16.33 -1.39
CA TYR A 170 3.02 16.56 -2.76
C TYR A 170 2.01 17.49 -3.45
N PRO A 171 2.24 18.81 -3.44
CA PRO A 171 1.32 19.80 -4.02
C PRO A 171 0.97 19.56 -5.49
N ASP A 172 1.81 18.88 -6.25
CA ASP A 172 1.56 18.53 -7.65
C ASP A 172 0.71 17.27 -7.84
N PHE A 173 0.44 16.50 -6.78
CA PHE A 173 -0.42 15.32 -6.86
C PHE A 173 -1.82 15.70 -7.34
N THR A 174 -2.38 14.93 -8.26
CA THR A 174 -3.77 15.06 -8.69
C THR A 174 -4.52 13.76 -8.43
N PRO A 175 -5.67 13.79 -7.74
CA PRO A 175 -6.49 12.60 -7.61
C PRO A 175 -6.99 12.15 -9.00
N PRO A 176 -7.22 10.85 -9.21
CA PRO A 176 -7.64 10.34 -10.49
C PRO A 176 -8.99 10.94 -10.92
N PRO A 177 -9.19 11.18 -12.23
CA PRO A 177 -10.42 11.78 -12.74
C PRO A 177 -11.65 10.94 -12.37
N GLY A 178 -12.80 11.59 -12.21
CA GLY A 178 -14.04 10.93 -11.79
C GLY A 178 -14.06 10.45 -10.34
N GLY A 179 -13.05 10.81 -9.54
CA GLY A 179 -12.96 10.46 -8.12
C GLY A 179 -12.77 8.97 -7.89
N LEU A 180 -11.98 8.29 -8.74
CA LEU A 180 -11.74 6.86 -8.67
C LEU A 180 -10.82 6.47 -7.49
N GLY A 181 -10.86 5.19 -7.11
CA GLY A 181 -10.17 4.68 -5.91
C GLY A 181 -9.26 3.46 -6.12
N LEU A 182 -8.75 3.26 -7.34
CA LEU A 182 -7.93 2.09 -7.65
C LEU A 182 -6.46 2.33 -7.28
N LEU A 183 -5.94 1.61 -6.28
CA LEU A 183 -4.58 1.74 -5.74
C LEU A 183 -3.62 0.66 -6.23
N THR A 184 -4.02 -0.12 -7.25
CA THR A 184 -3.14 -1.09 -7.91
C THR A 184 -1.78 -0.49 -8.31
N PRO A 185 -1.69 0.76 -8.85
CA PRO A 185 -0.40 1.36 -9.15
C PRO A 185 0.54 1.47 -7.94
N TRP A 186 0.02 1.74 -6.75
CA TRP A 186 0.84 1.76 -5.52
C TRP A 186 1.31 0.37 -5.14
N ALA A 187 0.42 -0.62 -5.23
CA ALA A 187 0.74 -2.00 -4.90
C ALA A 187 1.88 -2.56 -5.76
N GLU A 188 1.83 -2.29 -7.07
CA GLU A 188 2.86 -2.69 -8.03
C GLU A 188 4.19 -1.97 -7.84
N ARG A 189 4.18 -0.79 -7.19
CA ARG A 189 5.37 -0.03 -6.81
C ARG A 189 5.97 -0.44 -5.45
N GLY A 190 5.44 -1.48 -4.82
CA GLY A 190 5.97 -2.03 -3.57
C GLY A 190 5.20 -1.64 -2.31
N VAL A 191 3.98 -1.10 -2.45
CA VAL A 191 3.11 -0.80 -1.30
C VAL A 191 2.20 -1.98 -0.99
N LEU A 192 2.52 -2.74 0.05
CA LEU A 192 1.68 -3.83 0.52
C LEU A 192 0.42 -3.27 1.20
N LEU A 193 -0.71 -3.31 0.49
CA LEU A 193 -2.04 -2.88 0.93
C LEU A 193 -2.79 -4.05 1.59
N LEU A 194 -2.63 -4.23 2.90
CA LEU A 194 -3.08 -5.43 3.62
C LEU A 194 -4.19 -5.10 4.64
N ASN A 195 -5.35 -5.75 4.51
CA ASN A 195 -6.36 -5.71 5.57
C ASN A 195 -6.05 -6.73 6.68
N ALA A 196 -6.44 -6.41 7.92
CA ALA A 196 -6.37 -7.30 9.07
C ALA A 196 -7.27 -8.55 8.89
N CYS A 197 -8.49 -8.36 8.38
CA CYS A 197 -9.38 -9.40 7.87
C CYS A 197 -9.40 -9.37 6.34
N LEU A 198 -9.33 -10.53 5.67
CA LEU A 198 -9.28 -10.57 4.20
C LEU A 198 -10.64 -10.80 3.53
N THR A 199 -11.69 -11.06 4.31
CA THR A 199 -13.06 -11.23 3.81
C THR A 199 -14.06 -10.58 4.76
N VAL A 200 -15.25 -10.27 4.25
CA VAL A 200 -16.37 -9.71 4.99
C VAL A 200 -17.67 -10.14 4.32
N ARG A 201 -18.76 -10.32 5.07
CA ARG A 201 -20.09 -10.48 4.48
C ARG A 201 -20.57 -9.15 3.88
N ALA A 202 -21.39 -9.24 2.84
CA ALA A 202 -22.03 -8.09 2.26
C ALA A 202 -22.85 -7.33 3.32
N SER A 203 -22.65 -6.01 3.39
CA SER A 203 -23.35 -5.11 4.33
C SER A 203 -23.19 -5.40 5.82
N GLU A 204 -22.30 -6.31 6.23
CA GLU A 204 -22.02 -6.62 7.64
C GLU A 204 -20.52 -6.38 7.94
N PRO A 205 -20.09 -5.13 8.21
CA PRO A 205 -18.70 -4.84 8.56
C PRO A 205 -18.23 -5.67 9.76
N ASN A 206 -16.96 -6.06 9.78
CA ASN A 206 -16.35 -6.91 10.83
C ASN A 206 -16.98 -8.30 11.03
N SER A 207 -17.88 -8.76 10.15
CA SER A 207 -18.55 -10.07 10.29
C SER A 207 -17.62 -11.28 10.37
N HIS A 208 -16.41 -11.18 9.81
CA HIS A 208 -15.38 -12.23 9.87
C HIS A 208 -14.23 -11.92 10.85
N ALA A 209 -14.38 -10.89 11.69
CA ALA A 209 -13.40 -10.59 12.74
C ALA A 209 -13.31 -11.74 13.76
N GLY A 210 -12.11 -12.01 14.25
CA GLY A 210 -11.81 -13.06 15.21
C GLY A 210 -11.94 -14.49 14.65
N ARG A 211 -12.16 -14.65 13.34
CA ARG A 211 -12.33 -15.97 12.71
C ARG A 211 -11.01 -16.62 12.27
N GLY A 212 -9.90 -15.89 12.31
CA GLY A 212 -8.55 -16.45 12.07
C GLY A 212 -7.72 -15.66 11.07
N TRP A 213 -8.31 -14.75 10.29
CA TRP A 213 -7.57 -13.93 9.32
C TRP A 213 -6.48 -13.12 10.00
N GLU A 214 -6.73 -12.64 11.21
CA GLU A 214 -5.81 -11.79 11.95
C GLU A 214 -4.49 -12.48 12.27
N LYS A 215 -4.52 -13.80 12.50
CA LYS A 215 -3.30 -14.60 12.75
C LYS A 215 -2.47 -14.69 11.46
N LEU A 216 -3.09 -15.03 10.33
CA LEU A 216 -2.41 -15.05 9.04
C LEU A 216 -1.82 -13.69 8.68
N THR A 217 -2.60 -12.62 8.80
CA THR A 217 -2.15 -11.27 8.41
C THR A 217 -1.12 -10.71 9.39
N GLN A 218 -1.14 -11.12 10.67
CA GLN A 218 -0.04 -10.86 11.58
C GLN A 218 1.23 -11.62 11.15
N LYS A 219 1.12 -12.89 10.74
CA LYS A 219 2.26 -13.64 10.20
C LYS A 219 2.86 -12.97 8.97
N VAL A 220 2.05 -12.38 8.10
CA VAL A 220 2.51 -11.55 6.96
C VAL A 220 3.36 -10.37 7.45
N ILE A 221 2.89 -9.63 8.47
CA ILE A 221 3.65 -8.52 9.07
C ILE A 221 4.97 -9.02 9.67
N ASP A 222 4.95 -10.14 10.39
CA ASP A 222 6.14 -10.72 11.03
C ASP A 222 7.18 -11.15 9.98
N VAL A 223 6.74 -11.75 8.87
CA VAL A 223 7.58 -12.12 7.72
C VAL A 223 8.22 -10.89 7.09
N VAL A 224 7.46 -9.80 6.91
CA VAL A 224 8.01 -8.53 6.38
C VAL A 224 9.02 -7.93 7.37
N SER A 225 8.69 -7.91 8.66
CA SER A 225 9.54 -7.40 9.74
C SER A 225 10.87 -8.18 9.86
N ALA A 226 10.87 -9.47 9.52
CA ALA A 226 12.09 -10.28 9.51
C ALA A 226 13.07 -9.92 8.36
N ARG A 227 12.62 -9.27 7.28
CA ARG A 227 13.41 -9.00 6.06
C ARG A 227 14.16 -7.67 6.10
N ARG A 228 14.52 -7.07 4.96
CA ARG A 228 15.13 -5.72 4.94
C ARG A 228 14.20 -4.67 5.57
N GLY A 229 14.75 -3.53 5.96
CA GLY A 229 13.97 -2.41 6.48
C GLY A 229 12.91 -1.94 5.50
N VAL A 230 11.71 -1.65 6.01
CA VAL A 230 10.55 -1.13 5.25
C VAL A 230 9.84 -0.07 6.08
N VAL A 231 8.91 0.64 5.46
CA VAL A 231 8.05 1.61 6.15
C VAL A 231 6.71 0.97 6.48
N PHE A 232 6.24 1.09 7.72
CA PHE A 232 4.89 0.73 8.15
C PHE A 232 4.07 2.01 8.39
N LEU A 233 2.97 2.17 7.66
CA LEU A 233 1.97 3.21 7.88
C LEU A 233 0.81 2.59 8.65
N ALA A 234 0.73 2.88 9.95
CA ALA A 234 -0.28 2.34 10.84
C ALA A 234 -1.21 3.45 11.32
N TRP A 235 -2.39 3.50 10.70
CA TRP A 235 -3.39 4.54 10.95
C TRP A 235 -4.52 4.02 11.83
N GLY A 236 -4.69 4.63 12.99
CA GLY A 236 -5.65 4.22 14.01
C GLY A 236 -5.14 3.13 14.96
N LYS A 237 -5.81 3.00 16.11
CA LYS A 237 -5.43 2.08 17.19
C LYS A 237 -5.35 0.61 16.76
N PRO A 238 -6.24 0.07 15.90
CA PRO A 238 -6.13 -1.32 15.44
C PRO A 238 -4.82 -1.59 14.67
N ALA A 239 -4.44 -0.69 13.75
CA ALA A 239 -3.19 -0.82 12.99
C ALA A 239 -1.96 -0.62 13.89
N GLU A 240 -1.99 0.36 14.80
CA GLU A 240 -0.92 0.61 15.78
C GLU A 240 -0.59 -0.64 16.60
N LYS A 241 -1.61 -1.36 17.08
CA LYS A 241 -1.42 -2.60 17.86
C LYS A 241 -0.70 -3.69 17.07
N ARG A 242 -0.93 -3.79 15.75
CA ARG A 242 -0.32 -4.82 14.89
C ARG A 242 1.16 -4.60 14.64
N VAL A 243 1.61 -3.35 14.68
CA VAL A 243 3.02 -2.97 14.48
C VAL A 243 3.77 -2.76 15.80
N ALA A 244 3.14 -3.01 16.95
CA ALA A 244 3.73 -2.76 18.27
C ALA A 244 5.04 -3.53 18.52
N LYS A 245 5.19 -4.71 17.89
CA LYS A 245 6.39 -5.57 18.01
C LYS A 245 7.42 -5.35 16.89
N VAL A 246 7.17 -4.45 15.95
CA VAL A 246 8.10 -4.17 14.85
C VAL A 246 9.34 -3.44 15.38
N ASP A 247 10.52 -3.87 14.97
CA ASP A 247 11.79 -3.24 15.35
C ASP A 247 11.95 -1.86 14.69
N LYS A 248 11.75 -0.80 15.47
CA LYS A 248 11.83 0.60 15.02
C LYS A 248 13.26 1.06 14.67
N LYS A 249 14.30 0.30 15.00
CA LYS A 249 15.67 0.59 14.53
C LYS A 249 15.88 0.14 13.09
N LYS A 250 15.15 -0.90 12.69
CA LYS A 250 15.25 -1.54 11.38
C LYS A 250 14.21 -1.01 10.39
N HIS A 251 13.02 -0.67 10.88
CA HIS A 251 11.88 -0.21 10.10
C HIS A 251 11.45 1.19 10.52
N ALA A 252 10.94 1.99 9.58
CA ALA A 252 10.17 3.18 9.94
C ALA A 252 8.75 2.75 10.31
N VAL A 253 8.25 3.20 11.47
CA VAL A 253 6.87 2.95 11.91
C VAL A 253 6.20 4.31 12.12
N LEU A 254 5.35 4.71 11.18
CA LEU A 254 4.66 5.99 11.18
C LEU A 254 3.22 5.80 11.67
N LEU A 255 2.89 6.44 12.80
CA LEU A 255 1.62 6.31 13.50
C LEU A 255 0.80 7.59 13.38
N SER A 256 -0.49 7.46 13.08
CA SER A 256 -1.45 8.58 13.11
C SER A 256 -2.86 8.07 13.43
N VAL A 257 -3.82 8.99 13.56
CA VAL A 257 -5.26 8.66 13.59
C VAL A 257 -5.70 8.04 12.27
N HIS A 258 -6.87 7.37 12.24
CA HIS A 258 -7.37 6.73 11.03
C HIS A 258 -7.84 7.80 10.01
N PRO A 259 -7.73 7.57 8.68
CA PRO A 259 -8.26 8.48 7.66
C PRO A 259 -9.81 8.58 7.61
N SER A 260 -10.53 7.90 8.50
CA SER A 260 -12.00 7.97 8.51
C SER A 260 -12.46 9.40 8.85
N PRO A 261 -13.58 9.89 8.28
CA PRO A 261 -14.15 11.19 8.64
C PRO A 261 -14.26 11.41 10.16
N LEU A 262 -14.53 10.34 10.92
CA LEU A 262 -14.65 10.39 12.39
C LEU A 262 -13.37 10.80 13.12
N SER A 263 -12.20 10.70 12.47
CA SER A 263 -10.91 10.97 13.11
C SER A 263 -9.91 11.75 12.27
N ALA A 264 -10.11 11.91 10.96
CA ALA A 264 -9.11 12.48 10.06
C ALA A 264 -8.68 13.91 10.44
N SER A 265 -9.64 14.73 10.88
CA SER A 265 -9.39 16.11 11.36
C SER A 265 -8.53 16.17 12.62
N ARG A 266 -8.36 15.06 13.35
CA ARG A 266 -7.52 14.98 14.57
C ARG A 266 -6.02 14.80 14.27
N GLY A 267 -5.59 15.12 13.05
CA GLY A 267 -4.17 15.13 12.66
C GLY A 267 -3.78 14.14 11.56
N PHE A 268 -4.73 13.48 10.87
CA PHE A 268 -4.37 12.63 9.72
C PHE A 268 -3.87 13.49 8.55
N PHE A 269 -4.56 14.60 8.25
CA PHE A 269 -4.23 15.44 7.10
C PHE A 269 -2.81 16.03 7.15
N ASP A 270 -2.30 16.29 8.35
CA ASP A 270 -1.01 16.95 8.56
C ASP A 270 0.11 15.98 9.02
N CYS A 271 -0.15 14.67 8.95
CA CYS A 271 0.79 13.67 9.48
C CYS A 271 2.10 13.59 8.69
N GLY A 272 2.09 13.94 7.41
CA GLY A 272 3.26 13.93 6.54
C GLY A 272 3.76 12.54 6.14
N HIS A 273 2.92 11.51 6.25
CA HIS A 273 3.37 10.12 6.18
C HIS A 273 3.88 9.70 4.79
N PHE A 274 3.32 10.22 3.70
CA PHE A 274 3.73 9.82 2.35
C PHE A 274 5.10 10.42 2.00
N ARG A 275 5.36 11.66 2.43
CA ARG A 275 6.67 12.30 2.31
C ARG A 275 7.71 11.61 3.19
N LYS A 276 7.42 11.45 4.50
CA LYS A 276 8.31 10.77 5.45
C LYS A 276 8.67 9.34 5.04
N ALA A 277 7.74 8.62 4.41
CA ALA A 277 8.00 7.29 3.88
C ALA A 277 9.06 7.32 2.77
N ASN A 278 8.93 8.24 1.82
CA ASN A 278 9.90 8.39 0.72
C ASN A 278 11.25 8.91 1.22
N GLU A 279 11.27 9.92 2.09
CA GLU A 279 12.49 10.42 2.74
C GLU A 279 13.27 9.27 3.40
N TRP A 280 12.60 8.43 4.19
CA TRP A 280 13.24 7.29 4.85
C TRP A 280 13.73 6.22 3.86
N LEU A 281 12.98 5.95 2.79
CA LEU A 281 13.39 4.99 1.76
C LEU A 281 14.63 5.47 1.01
N VAL A 282 14.68 6.74 0.63
CA VAL A 282 15.81 7.36 -0.07
C VAL A 282 17.04 7.45 0.83
N GLU A 283 16.87 7.89 2.08
CA GLU A 283 17.96 7.94 3.06
C GLU A 283 18.61 6.56 3.25
N ARG A 284 17.80 5.50 3.28
CA ARG A 284 18.28 4.14 3.56
C ARG A 284 18.84 3.40 2.35
N TYR A 285 18.28 3.62 1.16
CA TYR A 285 18.55 2.81 -0.03
C TYR A 285 19.02 3.61 -1.25
N GLY A 286 19.14 4.92 -1.14
CA GLY A 286 19.56 5.83 -2.21
C GLY A 286 18.41 6.29 -3.10
N GLU A 287 18.75 7.17 -4.04
CA GLU A 287 17.82 7.73 -5.02
C GLU A 287 17.11 6.63 -5.85
N GLY A 288 15.81 6.82 -6.10
CA GLY A 288 14.96 5.86 -6.83
C GLY A 288 14.39 4.72 -5.96
N ALA A 289 14.72 4.67 -4.67
CA ALA A 289 14.11 3.73 -3.73
C ALA A 289 12.69 4.13 -3.30
N ASP A 290 12.30 5.38 -3.52
CA ASP A 290 11.01 5.98 -3.17
C ASP A 290 9.82 5.32 -3.89
N ILE A 291 8.63 5.71 -3.45
CA ILE A 291 7.35 5.34 -4.06
C ILE A 291 6.85 6.54 -4.85
N ASN A 292 6.65 6.35 -6.16
CA ASN A 292 5.81 7.25 -6.92
C ASN A 292 4.34 7.07 -6.45
N TRP A 293 3.78 8.07 -5.78
CA TRP A 293 2.41 8.06 -5.25
C TRP A 293 1.34 8.49 -6.27
N SER A 294 1.70 8.78 -7.53
CA SER A 294 0.73 9.01 -8.60
C SER A 294 -0.16 7.77 -8.81
N LEU A 295 -1.41 7.98 -9.22
CA LEU A 295 -2.35 6.90 -9.56
C LEU A 295 -2.45 6.65 -11.08
N GLU A 296 -1.59 7.30 -11.86
CA GLU A 296 -1.41 6.96 -13.25
C GLU A 296 -0.91 5.52 -13.38
N PRO A 297 -1.43 4.74 -14.34
CA PRO A 297 -0.94 3.40 -14.62
C PRO A 297 0.58 3.43 -14.85
N VAL A 298 1.26 2.34 -14.49
CA VAL A 298 2.64 2.15 -14.94
C VAL A 298 2.58 2.01 -16.46
N VAL A 299 2.89 3.09 -17.18
CA VAL A 299 3.16 2.99 -18.61
C VAL A 299 4.40 2.12 -18.71
N GLN A 300 4.23 0.86 -19.13
CA GLN A 300 5.37 0.08 -19.58
C GLN A 300 5.99 0.86 -20.73
N THR A 301 7.14 1.47 -20.48
CA THR A 301 7.89 2.26 -21.45
C THR A 301 8.51 1.33 -22.50
N ALA A 302 7.67 0.79 -23.37
CA ALA A 302 8.09 0.15 -24.62
C ALA A 302 8.09 1.15 -25.81
N ALA A 303 7.73 2.42 -25.60
CA ALA A 303 7.43 3.34 -26.71
C ALA A 303 8.15 4.71 -26.65
N VAL A 304 9.39 4.77 -26.16
CA VAL A 304 10.23 6.00 -26.27
C VAL A 304 11.25 5.91 -27.42
N VAL A 305 11.34 4.78 -28.12
CA VAL A 305 12.27 4.62 -29.26
C VAL A 305 11.65 5.08 -30.59
N GLU A 306 10.32 5.12 -30.73
CA GLU A 306 9.68 5.43 -32.02
C GLU A 306 9.45 6.93 -32.30
N LYS A 307 9.48 7.81 -31.28
CA LYS A 307 9.32 9.26 -31.50
C LYS A 307 10.57 9.98 -32.02
N ARG A 308 11.71 9.29 -32.19
CA ARG A 308 12.91 9.85 -32.84
C ARG A 308 13.04 9.48 -34.32
N LYS A 309 12.08 8.76 -34.90
CA LYS A 309 12.14 8.31 -36.31
C LYS A 309 11.11 8.95 -37.23
N VAL A 310 10.34 9.92 -36.75
CA VAL A 310 9.28 10.59 -37.53
C VAL A 310 9.58 12.08 -37.81
N GLU A 311 10.69 12.61 -37.29
CA GLU A 311 11.23 13.90 -37.75
C GLU A 311 12.17 13.69 -38.95
N GLU A 312 11.64 13.11 -40.00
CA GLU A 312 12.15 13.27 -41.38
C GLU A 312 11.04 12.79 -42.32
N VAL A 313 10.84 13.54 -43.40
CA VAL A 313 9.77 13.44 -44.43
C VAL A 313 8.55 14.35 -44.18
N GLY A 314 8.72 15.61 -44.59
CA GLY A 314 8.07 16.17 -45.79
C GLY A 314 6.57 16.45 -45.74
N ASP A 315 6.24 17.74 -45.89
CA ASP A 315 4.92 18.33 -46.11
C ASP A 315 4.07 17.59 -47.16
N GLU A 316 2.77 17.42 -46.89
CA GLU A 316 1.67 17.58 -47.85
C GLU A 316 0.30 17.65 -47.15
N GLU A 317 -0.48 18.69 -47.47
CA GLU A 317 -1.83 18.97 -46.96
C GLU A 317 -2.88 18.02 -47.55
N VAL A 318 -3.77 17.41 -46.74
CA VAL A 318 -5.07 16.88 -47.20
C VAL A 318 -6.16 16.99 -46.12
N GLY A 319 -7.13 17.89 -46.38
CA GLY A 319 -8.58 17.66 -46.40
C GLY A 319 -9.32 17.12 -45.16
N ASP A 320 -9.97 18.03 -44.43
CA ASP A 320 -11.03 17.74 -43.46
C ASP A 320 -12.30 17.17 -44.12
N ASP A 321 -12.58 15.87 -44.01
CA ASP A 321 -13.97 15.39 -44.14
C ASP A 321 -14.31 14.02 -43.50
N GLU A 322 -13.37 13.33 -42.85
CA GLU A 322 -13.63 11.98 -42.31
C GLU A 322 -13.87 11.95 -40.79
N ARG A 323 -13.51 13.01 -40.07
CA ARG A 323 -13.59 13.08 -38.59
C ARG A 323 -15.00 13.29 -38.04
N ASN A 324 -15.94 13.77 -38.87
CA ASN A 324 -17.28 14.18 -38.42
C ASN A 324 -18.34 13.06 -38.54
N ARG A 325 -18.05 11.95 -39.21
CA ARG A 325 -19.00 10.83 -39.37
C ARG A 325 -19.01 9.88 -38.18
N GLU A 326 -17.91 9.75 -37.45
CA GLU A 326 -17.77 8.81 -36.32
C GLU A 326 -18.47 9.31 -35.04
N ILE A 327 -18.49 10.63 -34.82
CA ILE A 327 -19.12 11.27 -33.64
C ILE A 327 -20.66 11.10 -33.65
N SER A 328 -21.28 11.00 -34.82
CA SER A 328 -22.73 10.86 -34.97
C SER A 328 -23.26 9.46 -34.60
N ARG A 329 -22.41 8.42 -34.65
CA ARG A 329 -22.80 7.03 -34.38
C ARG A 329 -22.78 6.67 -32.90
N VAL A 330 -21.92 7.33 -32.12
CA VAL A 330 -21.75 7.07 -30.67
C VAL A 330 -22.88 7.71 -29.85
N LYS A 331 -23.42 8.86 -30.28
CA LYS A 331 -24.51 9.57 -29.57
C LYS A 331 -25.89 8.87 -29.62
N LYS A 332 -26.08 7.86 -30.48
CA LYS A 332 -27.38 7.18 -30.63
C LYS A 332 -27.55 5.91 -29.78
N LYS A 333 -26.50 5.46 -29.08
CA LYS A 333 -26.54 4.23 -28.25
C LYS A 333 -26.67 4.49 -26.74
N SER A 334 -26.63 5.74 -26.30
CA SER A 334 -26.70 6.14 -24.88
C SER A 334 -28.10 6.47 -24.35
N ARG A 335 -29.16 6.26 -25.14
CA ARG A 335 -30.54 6.65 -24.77
C ARG A 335 -31.47 5.48 -24.42
N ALA A 336 -30.92 4.32 -24.07
CA ALA A 336 -31.72 3.15 -23.72
C ALA A 336 -31.07 2.33 -22.58
N ARG A 337 -31.00 2.91 -21.39
CA ARG A 337 -30.99 2.19 -20.11
C ARG A 337 -31.06 3.19 -18.96
N ASP A 338 -32.28 3.58 -18.63
CA ASP A 338 -32.56 4.30 -17.40
C ASP A 338 -33.86 3.72 -16.83
N SER A 339 -33.71 2.80 -15.88
CA SER A 339 -34.72 2.41 -14.88
C SER A 339 -34.17 1.31 -14.00
N LEU A 340 -33.78 1.67 -12.78
CA LEU A 340 -34.24 1.06 -11.53
C LEU A 340 -33.58 1.83 -10.38
N GLY A 341 -34.40 2.56 -9.64
CA GLY A 341 -33.98 3.20 -8.39
C GLY A 341 -33.88 2.18 -7.27
N GLU A 342 -33.04 2.48 -6.29
CA GLU A 342 -33.10 1.87 -4.96
C GLU A 342 -32.65 2.89 -3.91
N VAL A 343 -33.35 2.83 -2.78
CA VAL A 343 -33.43 3.79 -1.69
C VAL A 343 -32.18 3.72 -0.82
N PHE A 344 -31.55 4.86 -0.56
CA PHE A 344 -30.51 5.02 0.45
C PHE A 344 -31.09 5.77 1.66
N ASP A 345 -30.59 5.46 2.86
CA ASP A 345 -30.85 6.25 4.07
C ASP A 345 -30.23 7.64 3.89
N GLU A 346 -31.05 8.60 3.47
CA GLU A 346 -30.66 9.98 3.13
C GLU A 346 -30.00 10.71 4.32
N ASP A 347 -30.27 10.27 5.55
CA ASP A 347 -29.81 10.92 6.77
C ASP A 347 -28.31 10.70 7.06
N GLU A 348 -27.75 9.54 6.68
CA GLU A 348 -26.31 9.26 6.90
C GLU A 348 -25.44 9.86 5.79
N GLU A 349 -25.96 9.92 4.55
CA GLU A 349 -25.28 10.60 3.43
C GLU A 349 -25.28 12.12 3.61
N ALA A 350 -26.39 12.69 4.09
CA ALA A 350 -26.48 14.12 4.40
C ALA A 350 -25.49 14.55 5.49
N ALA A 351 -25.40 13.80 6.60
CA ALA A 351 -24.47 14.09 7.69
C ALA A 351 -22.99 13.98 7.26
N MET A 352 -22.69 13.08 6.31
CA MET A 352 -21.34 12.87 5.78
C MET A 352 -20.94 13.94 4.76
N ILE A 353 -21.90 14.43 3.96
CA ILE A 353 -21.70 15.57 3.05
C ILE A 353 -21.48 16.85 3.85
N GLU A 354 -22.29 17.10 4.88
CA GLU A 354 -22.17 18.29 5.74
C GLU A 354 -20.81 18.34 6.44
N ALA A 355 -20.33 17.21 6.97
CA ALA A 355 -19.00 17.12 7.58
C ALA A 355 -17.85 17.33 6.58
N THR A 356 -18.05 16.97 5.31
CA THR A 356 -17.05 17.16 4.24
C THR A 356 -17.00 18.62 3.80
N LEU A 357 -18.16 19.26 3.63
CA LEU A 357 -18.28 20.67 3.26
C LEU A 357 -17.74 21.60 4.36
N ALA A 358 -18.01 21.30 5.63
CA ALA A 358 -17.44 22.04 6.76
C ALA A 358 -15.91 21.96 6.82
N ALA A 359 -15.32 20.84 6.38
CA ALA A 359 -13.87 20.70 6.29
C ALA A 359 -13.28 21.51 5.13
N GLU A 360 -13.99 21.60 3.99
CA GLU A 360 -13.58 22.40 2.82
C GLU A 360 -13.67 23.92 3.10
N GLU A 361 -14.70 24.39 3.82
CA GLU A 361 -14.81 25.80 4.22
C GLU A 361 -13.70 26.23 5.20
N SER A 362 -13.27 25.34 6.09
CA SER A 362 -12.19 25.63 7.05
C SER A 362 -10.79 25.76 6.42
N LEU A 363 -10.61 25.31 5.17
CA LEU A 363 -9.35 25.35 4.43
C LEU A 363 -9.26 26.53 3.45
N GLY A 364 -10.34 27.30 3.30
CA GLY A 364 -10.43 28.47 2.41
C GLY A 364 -10.37 29.83 3.10
N SER A 365 -10.10 29.89 4.41
CA SER A 365 -9.99 31.14 5.21
C SER A 365 -8.58 31.41 5.71
#